data_AF-A0A354X439-F1
#
_entry.id   AF-A0A354X439-F1
#
_cell.length_a   1.000
_cell.length_b   1.000
_cell.length_c   1.000
_cell.angle_alpha   90.00
_cell.angle_beta   90.00
_cell.angle_gamma   90.00
#
_symmetry.space_group_name_H-M   'P 1'
#
loop_
_entity.id
_entity.type
_entity.pdbx_description
1 polymer ?
#
loop_
_entity_poly.entity_id
_entity_poly.type
_entity_poly.pdbx_seq_one_letter_code
_entity_poly.pdbx_strand_id
1 'polypeptide(L)'
;MRVSAKLMYLWLFVWGTLSLAAQELNAVVTIDSRAIQRSDRQLFTSMQEAVHTFINDRQWTRTGFRANERIDCSFTIVLKEMTSDNTFNAELLVQSRRPVYNATYATPLLNFRDTEFSFDYMEYQPLEYQPDRITGNLQATLAFYIYLIIGLDFDSMSPLGGSDYFRTMQQIVQQVQPNNWAGWESRGKNRNRYALAQAFSDASQESFRNMWYSYHRLGLDRLADYPDDARRTVAEAVPVLASLYTQRPTSALLTVFGDTKLGELCNVLSTAVASEKQNAYNTLQRIYPTRTRELEKIKQSN
;
A
#
# COMPACT_ATOMS: atom_id res chain seq x y z
N MET A 1 52.01 -24.79 -25.71
CA MET A 1 50.91 -23.79 -25.84
C MET A 1 49.79 -24.38 -26.67
N ARG A 2 48.70 -24.81 -26.03
CA ARG A 2 47.34 -25.01 -26.59
C ARG A 2 46.49 -25.62 -25.48
N VAL A 3 46.47 -24.93 -24.33
CA VAL A 3 45.40 -25.15 -23.34
C VAL A 3 44.17 -24.58 -24.01
N SER A 4 43.35 -25.50 -24.47
CA SER A 4 42.22 -25.33 -25.35
C SER A 4 41.26 -24.25 -24.84
N ALA A 5 40.89 -23.33 -25.73
CA ALA A 5 39.82 -22.34 -25.58
C ALA A 5 38.48 -22.91 -25.07
N LYS A 6 38.33 -24.25 -25.03
CA LYS A 6 37.20 -24.97 -24.45
C LYS A 6 37.04 -24.78 -22.93
N LEU A 7 38.11 -24.56 -22.16
CA LEU A 7 37.96 -24.25 -20.72
C LEU A 7 37.48 -22.82 -20.45
N MET A 8 37.68 -21.89 -21.39
CA MET A 8 37.24 -20.49 -21.25
C MET A 8 35.73 -20.33 -21.47
N TYR A 9 35.13 -21.20 -22.31
CA TYR A 9 33.66 -21.27 -22.45
C TYR A 9 32.96 -21.91 -21.25
N LEU A 10 33.64 -22.80 -20.51
CA LEU A 10 33.05 -23.40 -19.31
C LEU A 10 33.01 -22.42 -18.12
N TRP A 11 33.96 -21.47 -18.05
CA TRP A 11 33.95 -20.41 -17.04
C TRP A 11 32.97 -19.26 -17.36
N LEU A 12 32.64 -19.06 -18.63
CA LEU A 12 31.61 -18.09 -19.06
C LEU A 12 30.17 -18.57 -18.85
N PHE A 13 29.96 -19.86 -18.57
CA PHE A 13 28.63 -20.41 -18.31
C PHE A 13 28.21 -20.39 -16.83
N VAL A 14 29.15 -20.08 -15.91
CA VAL A 14 28.91 -20.13 -14.45
C VAL A 14 28.60 -18.73 -13.86
N TRP A 15 28.72 -17.66 -14.66
CA TRP A 15 28.30 -16.29 -14.26
C TRP A 15 26.92 -15.89 -14.76
N GLY A 16 26.11 -16.87 -15.15
CA GLY A 16 24.71 -16.70 -15.51
C GLY A 16 23.76 -17.20 -14.43
N THR A 17 23.98 -16.88 -13.14
CA THR A 17 22.87 -16.94 -12.18
C THR A 17 21.95 -15.77 -12.49
N LEU A 18 21.13 -16.00 -13.50
CA LEU A 18 19.90 -15.28 -13.74
C LEU A 18 19.10 -15.31 -12.43
N SER A 19 19.14 -14.22 -11.67
CA SER A 19 18.19 -13.94 -10.61
C SER A 19 16.83 -13.66 -11.28
N LEU A 20 16.23 -14.73 -11.82
CA LEU A 20 14.92 -14.71 -12.44
C LEU A 20 13.86 -14.83 -11.34
N ALA A 21 12.94 -13.86 -11.36
CA ALA A 21 11.72 -13.74 -10.59
C ALA A 21 11.86 -13.50 -9.08
N ALA A 22 12.37 -12.32 -8.71
CA ALA A 22 11.88 -11.69 -7.48
C ALA A 22 10.47 -11.14 -7.78
N GLN A 23 9.45 -11.90 -7.40
CA GLN A 23 8.08 -11.38 -7.31
C GLN A 23 7.97 -10.80 -5.90
N GLU A 24 7.82 -9.48 -5.78
CA GLU A 24 7.80 -8.79 -4.48
C GLU A 24 6.49 -8.96 -3.72
N LEU A 25 5.41 -9.24 -4.46
CA LEU A 25 4.05 -9.32 -3.93
C LEU A 25 3.55 -10.77 -3.92
N ASN A 26 2.72 -11.06 -2.93
CA ASN A 26 1.86 -12.23 -2.88
C ASN A 26 0.41 -11.73 -2.89
N ALA A 27 -0.05 -11.26 -4.06
CA ALA A 27 -1.33 -10.58 -4.20
C ALA A 27 -2.48 -11.54 -4.50
N VAL A 28 -3.54 -11.47 -3.71
CA VAL A 28 -4.83 -12.09 -4.05
C VAL A 28 -5.67 -11.10 -4.84
N VAL A 29 -6.00 -11.45 -6.08
CA VAL A 29 -6.82 -10.62 -6.98
C VAL A 29 -8.24 -11.15 -7.05
N THR A 30 -9.23 -10.26 -6.92
CA THR A 30 -10.65 -10.61 -7.04
C THR A 30 -11.37 -9.58 -7.91
N ILE A 31 -12.10 -10.05 -8.92
CA ILE A 31 -13.03 -9.22 -9.71
C ILE A 31 -14.45 -9.50 -9.25
N ASP A 32 -15.08 -8.55 -8.56
CA ASP A 32 -16.49 -8.63 -8.17
C ASP A 32 -17.36 -7.97 -9.25
N SER A 33 -17.93 -8.82 -10.11
CA SER A 33 -18.81 -8.42 -11.22
C SER A 33 -20.30 -8.63 -10.94
N ARG A 34 -20.71 -8.77 -9.67
CA ARG A 34 -22.10 -9.12 -9.32
C ARG A 34 -23.13 -8.08 -9.76
N ALA A 35 -22.74 -6.81 -9.79
CA ALA A 35 -23.61 -5.71 -10.24
C ALA A 35 -23.76 -5.64 -11.77
N ILE A 36 -22.87 -6.30 -12.53
CA ILE A 36 -22.88 -6.25 -14.00
C ILE A 36 -23.79 -7.33 -14.56
N GLN A 37 -24.82 -6.90 -15.28
CA GLN A 37 -25.78 -7.76 -15.97
C GLN A 37 -25.25 -8.12 -17.37
N ARG A 38 -24.23 -9.00 -17.40
CA ARG A 38 -23.70 -9.61 -18.62
C ARG A 38 -23.79 -11.13 -18.49
N SER A 39 -24.29 -11.79 -19.54
CA SER A 39 -24.44 -13.25 -19.60
C SER A 39 -23.07 -13.93 -19.70
N ASP A 40 -22.20 -13.40 -20.55
CA ASP A 40 -20.83 -13.84 -20.69
C ASP A 40 -19.97 -13.39 -19.49
N ARG A 41 -19.50 -14.37 -18.72
CA ARG A 41 -18.63 -14.16 -17.56
C ARG A 41 -17.15 -14.36 -17.88
N GLN A 42 -16.81 -14.81 -19.09
CA GLN A 42 -15.43 -15.08 -19.49
C GLN A 42 -14.58 -13.80 -19.50
N LEU A 43 -15.18 -12.67 -19.86
CA LEU A 43 -14.55 -11.35 -19.75
C LEU A 43 -14.00 -11.07 -18.35
N PHE A 44 -14.75 -11.38 -17.29
CA PHE A 44 -14.33 -11.09 -15.91
C PHE A 44 -13.27 -12.07 -15.42
N THR A 45 -13.36 -13.35 -15.82
CA THR A 45 -12.32 -14.34 -15.53
C THR A 45 -11.00 -13.95 -16.20
N SER A 46 -11.03 -13.58 -17.49
CA SER A 46 -9.84 -13.13 -18.21
C SER A 46 -9.25 -11.85 -17.60
N MET A 47 -10.10 -10.90 -17.18
CA MET A 47 -9.68 -9.70 -16.45
C MET A 47 -8.96 -10.05 -15.15
N GLN A 48 -9.51 -10.97 -14.37
CA GLN A 48 -8.89 -11.40 -13.10
C GLN A 48 -7.51 -12.01 -13.34
N GLU A 49 -7.37 -12.88 -14.34
CA GLU A 49 -6.10 -13.51 -14.71
C GLU A 49 -5.08 -12.48 -15.20
N ALA A 50 -5.50 -11.51 -16.03
CA ALA A 50 -4.65 -10.45 -16.54
C ALA A 50 -4.14 -9.54 -15.41
N VAL A 51 -5.02 -9.16 -14.46
CA VAL A 51 -4.63 -8.37 -13.28
C VAL A 51 -3.74 -9.17 -12.34
N HIS A 52 -4.03 -10.46 -12.10
CA HIS A 52 -3.18 -11.33 -11.30
C HIS A 52 -1.77 -11.42 -11.88
N THR A 53 -1.66 -11.71 -13.17
CA THR A 53 -0.37 -11.79 -13.90
C THR A 53 0.37 -10.45 -13.84
N PHE A 54 -0.34 -9.34 -14.04
CA PHE A 54 0.24 -8.01 -13.99
C PHE A 54 0.90 -7.69 -12.64
N ILE A 55 0.24 -8.05 -11.54
CA ILE A 55 0.71 -7.74 -10.18
C ILE A 55 1.80 -8.72 -9.75
N ASN A 56 1.56 -10.03 -9.89
CA ASN A 56 2.40 -11.07 -9.29
C ASN A 56 3.57 -11.50 -10.18
N ASP A 57 3.46 -11.44 -11.51
CA ASP A 57 4.49 -11.99 -12.42
C ASP A 57 5.48 -10.96 -12.95
N ARG A 58 5.27 -9.69 -12.59
CA ARG A 58 6.15 -8.56 -12.93
C ARG A 58 7.09 -8.24 -11.78
N GLN A 59 8.32 -7.87 -12.15
CA GLN A 59 9.28 -7.27 -11.22
C GLN A 59 9.00 -5.77 -11.06
N TRP A 60 8.71 -5.33 -9.84
CA TRP A 60 8.39 -3.93 -9.53
C TRP A 60 9.58 -3.14 -9.01
N THR A 61 10.58 -3.82 -8.47
CA THR A 61 11.76 -3.25 -7.82
C THR A 61 13.04 -3.90 -8.33
N ARG A 62 14.20 -3.27 -8.08
CA ARG A 62 15.51 -3.91 -8.34
C ARG A 62 15.97 -4.79 -7.18
N THR A 63 15.19 -4.86 -6.10
CA THR A 63 15.53 -5.57 -4.87
C THR A 63 15.15 -7.04 -5.02
N GLY A 64 16.03 -7.95 -4.63
CA GLY A 64 15.72 -9.38 -4.60
C GLY A 64 14.86 -9.71 -3.37
N PHE A 65 13.68 -10.27 -3.59
CA PHE A 65 12.80 -10.78 -2.54
C PHE A 65 12.90 -12.31 -2.45
N ARG A 66 13.06 -12.85 -1.24
CA ARG A 66 12.82 -14.28 -1.00
C ARG A 66 11.33 -14.56 -0.96
N ALA A 67 10.93 -15.81 -1.23
CA ALA A 67 9.52 -16.20 -1.23
C ALA A 67 8.80 -15.89 0.10
N ASN A 68 9.50 -15.98 1.23
CA ASN A 68 8.99 -15.67 2.57
C ASN A 68 9.06 -14.18 2.94
N GLU A 69 9.63 -13.34 2.08
CA GLU A 69 9.72 -11.88 2.24
C GLU A 69 8.67 -11.17 1.39
N ARG A 70 7.93 -11.90 0.55
CA ARG A 70 6.87 -11.33 -0.30
C ARG A 70 5.81 -10.64 0.55
N ILE A 71 5.36 -9.49 0.08
CA ILE A 71 4.35 -8.68 0.77
C ILE A 71 2.98 -9.28 0.50
N ASP A 72 2.30 -9.74 1.55
CA ASP A 72 0.93 -10.23 1.48
C ASP A 72 -0.04 -9.07 1.24
N CYS A 73 -0.77 -9.11 0.13
CA CYS A 73 -1.72 -8.07 -0.23
C CYS A 73 -2.94 -8.60 -0.99
N SER A 74 -3.95 -7.76 -1.12
CA SER A 74 -5.15 -8.06 -1.92
C SER A 74 -5.61 -6.86 -2.72
N PHE A 75 -6.13 -7.16 -3.91
CA PHE A 75 -6.73 -6.20 -4.84
C PHE A 75 -8.11 -6.72 -5.20
N THR A 76 -9.16 -6.06 -4.72
CA THR A 76 -10.55 -6.37 -5.09
C THR A 76 -11.12 -5.24 -5.93
N ILE A 77 -11.38 -5.52 -7.21
CA ILE A 77 -12.03 -4.58 -8.12
C ILE A 77 -13.53 -4.90 -8.10
N VAL A 78 -14.33 -3.97 -7.59
CA VAL A 78 -15.78 -4.08 -7.54
C VAL A 78 -16.38 -3.30 -8.72
N LEU A 79 -16.80 -4.02 -9.76
CA LEU A 79 -17.43 -3.42 -10.93
C LEU A 79 -18.82 -2.92 -10.55
N LYS A 80 -19.08 -1.62 -10.74
CA LYS A 80 -20.36 -0.97 -10.42
C LYS A 80 -21.25 -0.88 -11.63
N GLU A 81 -20.66 -0.47 -12.75
CA GLU A 81 -21.37 -0.21 -13.98
C GLU A 81 -20.46 -0.50 -15.17
N MET A 82 -21.07 -0.89 -16.28
CA MET A 82 -20.45 -1.05 -17.57
C MET A 82 -21.04 0.02 -18.49
N THR A 83 -20.27 1.06 -18.79
CA THR A 83 -20.75 2.24 -19.52
C THR A 83 -20.67 2.06 -21.04
N SER A 84 -19.83 1.13 -21.49
CA SER A 84 -19.70 0.69 -22.87
C SER A 84 -19.28 -0.79 -22.90
N ASP A 85 -19.17 -1.41 -24.07
CA ASP A 85 -18.81 -2.83 -24.24
C ASP A 85 -17.50 -3.26 -23.53
N ASN A 86 -16.58 -2.32 -23.32
CA ASN A 86 -15.28 -2.56 -22.69
C ASN A 86 -14.92 -1.54 -21.59
N THR A 87 -15.80 -0.58 -21.28
CA THR A 87 -15.54 0.48 -20.28
C THR A 87 -16.29 0.20 -18.99
N PHE A 88 -15.58 0.29 -17.87
CA PHE A 88 -16.10 -0.02 -16.54
C PHE A 88 -15.93 1.17 -15.61
N ASN A 89 -16.97 1.42 -14.81
CA ASN A 89 -16.86 2.20 -13.58
C ASN A 89 -16.80 1.21 -12.41
N ALA A 90 -15.81 1.38 -11.55
CA ALA A 90 -15.49 0.45 -10.48
C ALA A 90 -15.04 1.16 -9.21
N GLU A 91 -14.89 0.38 -8.16
CA GLU A 91 -14.14 0.75 -6.97
C GLU A 91 -13.00 -0.25 -6.78
N LEU A 92 -11.85 0.21 -6.30
CA LEU A 92 -10.73 -0.65 -5.97
C LEU A 92 -10.53 -0.67 -4.45
N LEU A 93 -10.53 -1.86 -3.88
CA LEU A 93 -10.16 -2.11 -2.49
C LEU A 93 -8.75 -2.70 -2.48
N VAL A 94 -7.83 -2.03 -1.79
CA VAL A 94 -6.43 -2.45 -1.69
C VAL A 94 -6.08 -2.65 -0.22
N GLN A 95 -5.54 -3.83 0.09
CA GLN A 95 -5.07 -4.14 1.43
C GLN A 95 -3.67 -4.75 1.39
N SER A 96 -2.87 -4.46 2.41
CA SER A 96 -1.60 -5.15 2.63
C SER A 96 -1.32 -5.33 4.11
N ARG A 97 -0.49 -6.31 4.43
CA ARG A 97 -0.09 -6.62 5.81
C ARG A 97 1.31 -7.22 5.82
N ARG A 98 1.92 -7.18 7.00
CA ARG A 98 3.20 -7.87 7.26
C ARG A 98 3.12 -8.67 8.57
N PRO A 99 3.88 -9.76 8.69
CA PRO A 99 4.04 -10.43 9.98
C PRO A 99 4.75 -9.51 10.98
N VAL A 100 4.35 -9.61 12.25
CA VAL A 100 5.07 -8.98 13.36
C VAL A 100 6.17 -9.94 13.83
N TYR A 101 7.38 -9.41 14.06
CA TYR A 101 8.51 -10.24 14.47
C TYR A 101 8.22 -10.98 15.79
N ASN A 102 8.59 -12.27 15.83
CA ASN A 102 8.38 -13.15 16.98
C ASN A 102 6.91 -13.25 17.47
N ALA A 103 5.95 -13.01 16.57
CA ALA A 103 4.52 -13.09 16.88
C ALA A 103 3.77 -13.97 15.88
N THR A 104 2.62 -14.52 16.32
CA THR A 104 1.75 -15.36 15.49
C THR A 104 0.74 -14.54 14.67
N TYR A 105 0.74 -13.21 14.80
CA TYR A 105 -0.20 -12.32 14.15
C TYR A 105 0.50 -11.38 13.14
N ALA A 106 -0.28 -10.88 12.19
CA ALA A 106 0.14 -9.89 11.21
C ALA A 106 -0.49 -8.53 11.52
N THR A 107 0.19 -7.47 11.10
CA THR A 107 -0.27 -6.09 11.24
C THR A 107 -0.61 -5.49 9.87
N PRO A 108 -1.72 -4.75 9.73
CA PRO A 108 -2.09 -4.14 8.45
C PRO A 108 -1.16 -2.98 8.12
N LEU A 109 -0.73 -2.87 6.85
CA LEU A 109 0.05 -1.75 6.34
C LEU A 109 -0.77 -0.80 5.47
N LEU A 110 -1.80 -1.32 4.79
CA LEU A 110 -2.71 -0.54 3.99
C LEU A 110 -4.12 -1.13 4.07
N ASN A 111 -5.11 -0.27 4.18
CA ASN A 111 -6.52 -0.59 3.94
C ASN A 111 -7.18 0.61 3.27
N PHE A 112 -7.33 0.55 1.95
CA PHE A 112 -7.72 1.70 1.15
C PHE A 112 -8.86 1.37 0.19
N ARG A 113 -9.83 2.28 0.06
CA ARG A 113 -10.91 2.21 -0.92
C ARG A 113 -10.83 3.39 -1.86
N ASP A 114 -10.53 3.09 -3.11
CA ASP A 114 -10.55 4.03 -4.21
C ASP A 114 -11.90 3.97 -4.92
N THR A 115 -12.62 5.10 -4.92
CA THR A 115 -13.93 5.22 -5.57
C THR A 115 -13.87 5.95 -6.90
N GLU A 116 -12.69 6.40 -7.31
CA GLU A 116 -12.49 7.20 -8.53
C GLU A 116 -11.72 6.35 -9.54
N PHE A 117 -12.33 5.22 -9.91
CA PHE A 117 -11.70 4.21 -10.75
C PHE A 117 -12.60 3.83 -11.92
N SER A 118 -12.22 4.28 -13.12
CA SER A 118 -12.83 3.87 -14.37
C SER A 118 -11.76 3.41 -15.35
N PHE A 119 -12.03 2.37 -16.12
CA PHE A 119 -11.01 1.82 -17.02
C PHE A 119 -11.62 1.05 -18.18
N ASP A 120 -10.82 0.85 -19.22
CA ASP A 120 -11.15 0.00 -20.34
C ASP A 120 -10.44 -1.35 -20.20
N TYR A 121 -11.13 -2.43 -20.57
CA TYR A 121 -10.56 -3.77 -20.65
C TYR A 121 -11.27 -4.61 -21.70
N MET A 122 -10.49 -5.23 -22.59
CA MET A 122 -10.98 -6.21 -23.57
C MET A 122 -10.62 -7.62 -23.13
N GLU A 123 -11.47 -8.59 -23.47
CA GLU A 123 -11.24 -10.01 -23.15
C GLU A 123 -9.87 -10.48 -23.67
N TYR A 124 -9.11 -11.18 -22.81
CA TYR A 124 -7.74 -11.65 -23.08
C TYR A 124 -6.72 -10.55 -23.36
N GLN A 125 -7.04 -9.27 -23.11
CA GLN A 125 -6.06 -8.20 -23.26
C GLN A 125 -4.97 -8.33 -22.18
N PRO A 126 -3.69 -8.51 -22.56
CA PRO A 126 -2.61 -8.47 -21.59
C PRO A 126 -2.44 -7.04 -21.06
N LEU A 127 -2.09 -6.92 -19.78
CA LEU A 127 -1.79 -5.63 -19.17
C LEU A 127 -0.30 -5.33 -19.31
N GLU A 128 0.03 -4.36 -20.15
CA GLU A 128 1.39 -3.87 -20.31
C GLU A 128 1.60 -2.58 -19.51
N TYR A 129 2.74 -2.50 -18.82
CA TYR A 129 3.18 -1.30 -18.14
C TYR A 129 4.60 -0.96 -18.55
N GLN A 130 4.79 0.27 -19.02
CA GLN A 130 6.07 0.88 -19.28
C GLN A 130 6.12 2.17 -18.44
N PRO A 131 7.07 2.31 -17.50
CA PRO A 131 7.14 3.50 -16.65
C PRO A 131 7.16 4.81 -17.46
N ASP A 132 7.82 4.82 -18.61
CA ASP A 132 7.90 6.00 -19.47
C ASP A 132 6.68 6.19 -20.39
N ARG A 133 5.81 5.17 -20.52
CA ARG A 133 4.59 5.25 -21.32
C ARG A 133 3.44 4.40 -20.75
N ILE A 134 2.61 5.02 -19.91
CA ILE A 134 1.38 4.40 -19.39
C ILE A 134 0.21 4.68 -20.33
N THR A 135 -0.36 3.62 -20.89
CA THR A 135 -1.38 3.69 -21.94
C THR A 135 -2.81 3.51 -21.45
N GLY A 136 -3.02 3.03 -20.22
CA GLY A 136 -4.36 2.77 -19.69
C GLY A 136 -4.49 3.02 -18.19
N ASN A 137 -5.71 3.41 -17.77
CA ASN A 137 -5.98 3.78 -16.38
C ASN A 137 -5.94 2.57 -15.43
N LEU A 138 -6.29 1.38 -15.92
CA LEU A 138 -6.19 0.13 -15.15
C LEU A 138 -4.74 -0.11 -14.73
N GLN A 139 -3.81 -0.07 -15.68
CA GLN A 139 -2.39 -0.29 -15.44
C GLN A 139 -1.79 0.82 -14.57
N ALA A 140 -2.16 2.08 -14.82
CA ALA A 140 -1.74 3.22 -14.00
C ALA A 140 -2.13 3.05 -12.53
N THR A 141 -3.40 2.72 -12.30
CA THR A 141 -3.99 2.61 -10.96
C THR A 141 -3.39 1.44 -10.20
N LEU A 142 -3.27 0.28 -10.84
CA LEU A 142 -2.63 -0.89 -10.24
C LEU A 142 -1.17 -0.62 -9.89
N ALA A 143 -0.38 -0.08 -10.82
CA ALA A 143 1.02 0.27 -10.58
C ALA A 143 1.17 1.27 -9.41
N PHE A 144 0.31 2.27 -9.33
CA PHE A 144 0.30 3.24 -8.24
C PHE A 144 0.13 2.58 -6.87
N TYR A 145 -0.88 1.71 -6.72
CA TYR A 145 -1.14 1.05 -5.44
C TYR A 145 -0.10 -0.01 -5.09
N ILE A 146 0.53 -0.65 -6.09
CA ILE A 146 1.67 -1.53 -5.89
C ILE A 146 2.85 -0.75 -5.28
N TYR A 147 3.22 0.40 -5.87
CA TYR A 147 4.29 1.23 -5.31
C TYR A 147 3.95 1.82 -3.93
N LEU A 148 2.67 2.10 -3.65
CA LEU A 148 2.24 2.50 -2.31
C LEU A 148 2.44 1.36 -1.29
N ILE A 149 2.03 0.13 -1.64
CA ILE A 149 2.23 -1.05 -0.77
C ILE A 149 3.71 -1.26 -0.49
N ILE A 150 4.55 -1.27 -1.54
CA ILE A 150 5.99 -1.48 -1.41
C ILE A 150 6.63 -0.34 -0.59
N GLY A 151 6.25 0.91 -0.85
CA GLY A 151 6.74 2.06 -0.10
C GLY A 151 6.44 1.98 1.40
N LEU A 152 5.20 1.61 1.76
CA LEU A 152 4.79 1.44 3.16
C LEU A 152 5.47 0.26 3.84
N ASP A 153 5.72 -0.83 3.11
CA ASP A 153 6.46 -1.98 3.62
C ASP A 153 7.92 -1.60 3.94
N PHE A 154 8.62 -0.95 3.02
CA PHE A 154 10.00 -0.50 3.23
C PHE A 154 10.12 0.55 4.35
N ASP A 155 9.18 1.50 4.44
CA ASP A 155 9.12 2.45 5.56
C ASP A 155 8.87 1.75 6.89
N SER A 156 8.19 0.59 6.91
CA SER A 156 7.98 -0.18 8.14
C SER A 156 9.27 -0.90 8.61
N MET A 157 10.26 -1.04 7.73
CA MET A 157 11.50 -1.78 7.96
C MET A 157 12.72 -0.89 8.15
N SER A 158 12.72 0.32 7.61
CA SER A 158 13.81 1.29 7.74
C SER A 158 13.31 2.74 7.65
N PRO A 159 13.98 3.70 8.31
CA PRO A 159 13.61 5.11 8.20
C PRO A 159 13.64 5.58 6.75
N LEU A 160 12.50 6.07 6.26
CA LEU A 160 12.31 6.56 4.89
C LEU A 160 12.66 5.54 3.78
N GLY A 161 12.65 4.24 4.07
CA GLY A 161 13.01 3.19 3.12
C GLY A 161 12.15 3.17 1.85
N GLY A 162 10.92 3.67 1.91
CA GLY A 162 9.96 3.72 0.79
C GLY A 162 10.18 4.84 -0.22
N SER A 163 11.21 5.70 -0.03
CA SER A 163 11.31 6.99 -0.72
C SER A 163 11.37 6.88 -2.25
N ASP A 164 12.07 5.88 -2.78
CA ASP A 164 12.16 5.67 -4.22
C ASP A 164 10.80 5.27 -4.82
N TYR A 165 10.00 4.48 -4.11
CA TYR A 165 8.67 4.04 -4.57
C TYR A 165 7.64 5.18 -4.52
N PHE A 166 7.70 6.04 -3.50
CA PHE A 166 6.86 7.24 -3.46
C PHE A 166 7.23 8.24 -4.57
N ARG A 167 8.52 8.33 -4.92
CA ARG A 167 8.96 9.10 -6.10
C ARG A 167 8.41 8.51 -7.39
N THR A 168 8.36 7.18 -7.53
CA THR A 168 7.73 6.54 -8.68
C THR A 168 6.22 6.81 -8.73
N MET A 169 5.52 6.81 -7.59
CA MET A 169 4.10 7.22 -7.55
C MET A 169 3.90 8.64 -8.09
N GLN A 170 4.77 9.59 -7.73
CA GLN A 170 4.75 10.94 -8.28
C GLN A 170 4.94 10.97 -9.80
N GLN A 171 5.87 10.18 -10.31
CA GLN A 171 6.12 10.07 -11.76
C GLN A 171 4.88 9.55 -12.49
N ILE A 172 4.24 8.49 -11.96
CA ILE A 172 2.98 7.95 -12.52
C ILE A 172 1.92 9.06 -12.58
N VAL A 173 1.72 9.79 -11.49
CA VAL A 173 0.74 10.89 -11.43
C VAL A 173 1.03 11.94 -12.51
N GLN A 174 2.28 12.40 -12.62
CA GLN A 174 2.66 13.42 -13.61
C GLN A 174 2.41 12.97 -15.05
N GLN A 175 2.63 11.68 -15.33
CA GLN A 175 2.50 11.11 -16.66
C GLN A 175 1.04 10.93 -17.09
N VAL A 176 0.16 10.54 -16.17
CA VAL A 176 -1.25 10.22 -16.51
C VAL A 176 -2.19 11.40 -16.30
N GLN A 177 -1.77 12.46 -15.61
CA GLN A 177 -2.58 13.65 -15.38
C GLN A 177 -3.15 14.27 -16.68
N PRO A 178 -2.41 14.39 -17.81
CA PRO A 178 -2.96 14.92 -19.05
C PRO A 178 -4.12 14.11 -19.64
N ASN A 179 -4.29 12.85 -19.24
CA ASN A 179 -5.35 11.97 -19.73
C ASN A 179 -6.73 12.30 -19.11
N ASN A 180 -6.78 13.15 -18.08
CA ASN A 180 -8.00 13.55 -17.39
C ASN A 180 -8.85 12.39 -16.84
N TRP A 181 -8.20 11.28 -16.47
CA TRP A 181 -8.85 10.19 -15.76
C TRP A 181 -9.20 10.64 -14.32
N ALA A 182 -10.39 10.28 -13.85
CA ALA A 182 -10.84 10.62 -12.50
C ALA A 182 -9.88 10.07 -11.44
N GLY A 183 -9.65 10.82 -10.37
CA GLY A 183 -8.82 10.50 -9.20
C GLY A 183 -7.32 10.77 -9.38
N TRP A 184 -6.91 11.34 -10.52
CA TRP A 184 -5.53 11.77 -10.80
C TRP A 184 -5.34 13.30 -10.80
N GLU A 185 -6.44 14.04 -10.67
CA GLU A 185 -6.44 15.49 -10.67
C GLU A 185 -5.76 16.10 -9.43
N SER A 186 -5.01 17.19 -9.65
CA SER A 186 -4.39 17.96 -8.56
C SER A 186 -5.39 18.80 -7.77
N ARG A 187 -6.51 19.13 -8.40
CA ARG A 187 -7.62 19.88 -7.83
C ARG A 187 -8.79 18.90 -7.64
N GLY A 188 -8.93 18.36 -6.44
CA GLY A 188 -9.91 17.32 -6.17
C GLY A 188 -10.03 16.99 -4.69
N LYS A 189 -10.50 15.78 -4.40
CA LYS A 189 -10.59 15.28 -3.03
C LYS A 189 -9.19 15.09 -2.45
N ASN A 190 -9.02 15.43 -1.17
CA ASN A 190 -7.74 15.29 -0.45
C ASN A 190 -7.30 13.83 -0.20
N ARG A 191 -7.95 12.86 -0.83
CA ARG A 191 -7.71 11.42 -0.68
C ARG A 191 -7.52 10.71 -2.03
N ASN A 192 -7.46 11.43 -3.14
CA ASN A 192 -7.23 10.80 -4.44
C ASN A 192 -5.74 10.40 -4.62
N ARG A 193 -5.39 9.75 -5.75
CA ARG A 193 -4.03 9.24 -6.00
C ARG A 193 -3.00 10.37 -6.07
N TYR A 194 -3.38 11.53 -6.60
CA TYR A 194 -2.53 12.73 -6.56
C TYR A 194 -2.20 13.13 -5.11
N ALA A 195 -3.22 13.26 -4.25
CA ALA A 195 -3.04 13.68 -2.86
C ALA A 195 -2.20 12.67 -2.05
N LEU A 196 -2.37 11.37 -2.31
CA LEU A 196 -1.54 10.32 -1.72
C LEU A 196 -0.07 10.46 -2.14
N ALA A 197 0.22 10.54 -3.45
CA ALA A 197 1.59 10.71 -3.93
C ALA A 197 2.22 11.98 -3.33
N GLN A 198 1.48 13.09 -3.29
CA GLN A 198 1.96 14.35 -2.73
C GLN A 198 2.31 14.18 -1.26
N ALA A 199 1.43 13.56 -0.49
CA ALA A 199 1.62 13.48 0.95
C ALA A 199 2.81 12.61 1.36
N PHE A 200 3.06 11.50 0.66
CA PHE A 200 4.21 10.62 0.93
C PHE A 200 5.55 11.17 0.41
N SER A 201 5.53 12.09 -0.55
CA SER A 201 6.74 12.69 -1.13
C SER A 201 7.13 14.04 -0.51
N ASP A 202 6.29 14.60 0.35
CA ASP A 202 6.55 15.91 0.96
C ASP A 202 7.47 15.79 2.17
N ALA A 203 8.65 16.43 2.08
CA ALA A 203 9.65 16.49 3.14
C ALA A 203 9.07 17.03 4.47
N SER A 204 8.09 17.94 4.42
CA SER A 204 7.46 18.49 5.62
C SER A 204 6.63 17.47 6.39
N GLN A 205 6.35 16.31 5.80
CA GLN A 205 5.57 15.21 6.38
C GLN A 205 6.42 13.97 6.68
N GLU A 206 7.76 14.05 6.57
CA GLU A 206 8.67 12.93 6.88
C GLU A 206 8.54 12.42 8.32
N SER A 207 8.12 13.28 9.26
CA SER A 207 7.85 12.87 10.64
C SER A 207 6.82 11.74 10.72
N PHE A 208 5.83 11.70 9.83
CA PHE A 208 4.88 10.61 9.71
C PHE A 208 5.56 9.31 9.26
N ARG A 209 6.44 9.38 8.26
CA ARG A 209 7.15 8.21 7.72
C ARG A 209 8.16 7.64 8.71
N ASN A 210 8.86 8.49 9.44
CA ASN A 210 9.71 8.07 10.55
C ASN A 210 8.89 7.45 11.70
N MET A 211 7.72 8.02 12.01
CA MET A 211 6.79 7.40 12.94
C MET A 211 6.33 6.02 12.44
N TRP A 212 6.08 5.85 11.14
CA TRP A 212 5.73 4.55 10.56
C TRP A 212 6.82 3.50 10.81
N TYR A 213 8.09 3.85 10.62
CA TYR A 213 9.22 2.99 10.98
C TYR A 213 9.23 2.65 12.47
N SER A 214 9.20 3.66 13.34
CA SER A 214 9.24 3.46 14.80
C SER A 214 8.07 2.60 15.28
N TYR A 215 6.86 2.85 14.76
CA TYR A 215 5.65 2.11 15.09
C TYR A 215 5.82 0.62 14.84
N HIS A 216 6.33 0.25 13.67
CA HIS A 216 6.45 -1.15 13.27
C HIS A 216 7.72 -1.80 13.83
N ARG A 217 8.90 -1.24 13.52
CA ARG A 217 10.18 -1.89 13.80
C ARG A 217 10.62 -1.74 15.25
N LEU A 218 10.34 -0.60 15.87
CA LEU A 218 10.76 -0.30 17.25
C LEU A 218 9.62 -0.53 18.26
N GLY A 219 8.37 -0.51 17.81
CA GLY A 219 7.18 -0.85 18.58
C GLY A 219 6.77 -2.30 18.38
N LEU A 220 5.98 -2.58 17.34
CA LEU A 220 5.36 -3.89 17.13
C LEU A 220 6.34 -5.07 17.12
N ASP A 221 7.47 -4.95 16.42
CA ASP A 221 8.46 -6.02 16.33
C ASP A 221 9.21 -6.29 17.65
N ARG A 222 9.05 -5.41 18.66
CA ARG A 222 9.67 -5.54 19.98
C ARG A 222 8.66 -5.94 21.06
N LEU A 223 7.38 -6.08 20.73
CA LEU A 223 6.31 -6.34 21.71
C LEU A 223 6.48 -7.67 22.46
N ALA A 224 7.04 -8.69 21.81
CA ALA A 224 7.27 -10.00 22.42
C ALA A 224 8.38 -9.94 23.50
N ASP A 225 9.43 -9.18 23.24
CA ASP A 225 10.63 -9.14 24.09
C ASP A 225 10.60 -8.00 25.12
N TYR A 226 10.00 -6.86 24.76
CA TYR A 226 9.98 -5.62 25.54
C TYR A 226 8.59 -4.94 25.50
N PRO A 227 7.55 -5.53 26.12
CA PRO A 227 6.17 -5.10 25.94
C PRO A 227 5.90 -3.67 26.38
N ASP A 228 6.43 -3.22 27.53
CA ASP A 228 6.16 -1.87 28.05
C ASP A 228 6.81 -0.78 27.19
N ASP A 229 8.08 -0.98 26.79
CA ASP A 229 8.79 -0.04 25.92
C ASP A 229 8.17 0.00 24.52
N ALA A 230 7.83 -1.17 23.96
CA ALA A 230 7.17 -1.28 22.67
C ALA A 230 5.83 -0.55 22.64
N ARG A 231 5.00 -0.70 23.69
CA ARG A 231 3.72 0.01 23.80
C ARG A 231 3.91 1.52 23.89
N ARG A 232 4.93 1.98 24.64
CA ARG A 232 5.29 3.40 24.71
C ARG A 232 5.67 3.93 23.33
N THR A 233 6.52 3.22 22.59
CA THR A 233 6.92 3.58 21.22
C THR A 233 5.72 3.64 20.26
N VAL A 234 4.78 2.70 20.34
CA VAL A 234 3.55 2.76 19.54
C VAL A 234 2.69 3.97 19.91
N ALA A 235 2.61 4.33 21.19
CA ALA A 235 1.84 5.49 21.67
C ALA A 235 2.42 6.84 21.19
N GLU A 236 3.71 6.90 20.83
CA GLU A 236 4.34 8.09 20.23
C GLU A 236 3.73 8.48 18.87
N ALA A 237 2.93 7.62 18.24
CA ALA A 237 2.13 7.98 17.08
C ALA A 237 1.15 9.14 17.37
N VAL A 238 0.59 9.21 18.58
CA VAL A 238 -0.43 10.21 18.96
C VAL A 238 0.08 11.65 18.78
N PRO A 239 1.22 12.07 19.37
CA PRO A 239 1.73 13.43 19.17
C PRO A 239 2.13 13.72 17.72
N VAL A 240 2.65 12.73 16.97
CA VAL A 240 2.98 12.91 15.54
C VAL A 240 1.73 13.18 14.71
N LEU A 241 0.65 12.41 14.93
CA LEU A 241 -0.64 12.63 14.29
C LEU A 241 -1.25 13.97 14.68
N ALA A 242 -1.12 14.39 15.93
CA ALA A 242 -1.58 15.69 16.38
C ALA A 242 -0.86 16.84 15.68
N SER A 243 0.47 16.76 15.56
CA SER A 243 1.28 17.75 14.84
C SER A 243 0.92 17.80 13.36
N LEU A 244 0.79 16.63 12.72
CA LEU A 244 0.36 16.52 11.33
C LEU A 244 -1.04 17.13 11.13
N TYR A 245 -2.00 16.84 12.02
CA TYR A 245 -3.33 17.41 11.97
C TYR A 245 -3.33 18.93 12.14
N THR A 246 -2.53 19.47 13.05
CA THR A 246 -2.39 20.92 13.22
C THR A 246 -1.82 21.61 11.98
N GLN A 247 -0.82 20.99 11.34
CA GLN A 247 -0.17 21.56 10.15
C GLN A 247 -1.03 21.40 8.89
N ARG A 248 -1.63 20.22 8.71
CA ARG A 248 -2.39 19.83 7.51
C ARG A 248 -3.56 18.90 7.87
N PRO A 249 -4.68 19.45 8.37
CA PRO A 249 -5.84 18.66 8.79
C PRO A 249 -6.41 17.75 7.70
N THR A 250 -6.19 18.11 6.43
CA THR A 250 -6.68 17.38 5.25
C THR A 250 -5.66 16.42 4.65
N SER A 251 -4.52 16.16 5.30
CA SER A 251 -3.50 15.27 4.76
C SER A 251 -4.05 13.86 4.50
N ALA A 252 -3.73 13.31 3.32
CA ALA A 252 -4.06 11.93 2.97
C ALA A 252 -3.44 10.92 3.95
N LEU A 253 -2.31 11.25 4.59
CA LEU A 253 -1.63 10.38 5.56
C LEU A 253 -2.49 10.12 6.81
N LEU A 254 -3.25 11.13 7.26
CA LEU A 254 -4.20 10.95 8.37
C LEU A 254 -5.30 9.97 7.99
N THR A 255 -5.78 10.02 6.74
CA THR A 255 -6.78 9.06 6.26
C THR A 255 -6.20 7.64 6.16
N VAL A 256 -4.99 7.50 5.59
CA VAL A 256 -4.29 6.21 5.50
C VAL A 256 -4.08 5.62 6.89
N PHE A 257 -3.61 6.42 7.86
CA PHE A 257 -3.43 5.96 9.23
C PHE A 257 -4.77 5.61 9.89
N GLY A 258 -5.78 6.46 9.73
CA GLY A 258 -7.12 6.24 10.27
C GLY A 258 -7.72 4.91 9.82
N ASP A 259 -7.66 4.63 8.53
CA ASP A 259 -8.28 3.43 7.93
C ASP A 259 -7.50 2.13 8.20
N THR A 260 -6.22 2.24 8.55
CA THR A 260 -5.30 1.10 8.68
C THR A 260 -4.92 0.82 10.13
N LYS A 261 -4.56 1.85 10.90
CA LYS A 261 -3.85 1.74 12.17
C LYS A 261 -4.62 2.24 13.38
N LEU A 262 -5.70 3.02 13.20
CA LEU A 262 -6.41 3.61 14.34
C LEU A 262 -6.91 2.54 15.32
N GLY A 263 -7.49 1.46 14.82
CA GLY A 263 -7.95 0.34 15.64
C GLY A 263 -6.81 -0.35 16.42
N GLU A 264 -5.66 -0.57 15.78
CA GLU A 264 -4.46 -1.17 16.40
C GLU A 264 -3.89 -0.25 17.49
N LEU A 265 -3.76 1.05 17.19
CA LEU A 265 -3.33 2.05 18.16
C LEU A 265 -4.28 2.13 19.36
N CYS A 266 -5.61 2.12 19.14
CA CYS A 266 -6.58 2.14 20.23
C CYS A 266 -6.46 0.91 21.13
N ASN A 267 -6.23 -0.27 20.55
CA ASN A 267 -6.02 -1.51 21.31
C ASN A 267 -4.75 -1.41 22.17
N VAL A 268 -3.65 -0.88 21.64
CA VAL A 268 -2.42 -0.68 22.43
C VAL A 268 -2.66 0.31 23.58
N LEU A 269 -3.28 1.45 23.29
CA LEU A 269 -3.60 2.49 24.28
C LEU A 269 -4.59 2.03 25.36
N SER A 270 -5.45 1.05 25.09
CA SER A 270 -6.37 0.47 26.08
C SER A 270 -5.65 -0.17 27.28
N THR A 271 -4.34 -0.37 27.19
CA THR A 271 -3.51 -0.93 28.26
C THR A 271 -2.66 0.10 28.99
N ALA A 272 -2.69 1.36 28.55
CA ALA A 272 -1.95 2.47 29.16
C ALA A 272 -2.55 2.93 30.49
N VAL A 273 -1.83 3.79 31.23
CA VAL A 273 -2.36 4.38 32.47
C VAL A 273 -3.50 5.37 32.18
N ALA A 274 -4.37 5.61 33.16
CA ALA A 274 -5.60 6.39 32.97
C ALA A 274 -5.37 7.81 32.40
N SER A 275 -4.31 8.49 32.82
CA SER A 275 -3.94 9.82 32.32
C SER A 275 -3.56 9.80 30.84
N GLU A 276 -2.76 8.81 30.42
CA GLU A 276 -2.34 8.61 29.02
C GLU A 276 -3.52 8.24 28.14
N LYS A 277 -4.40 7.35 28.61
CA LYS A 277 -5.66 7.00 27.93
C LYS A 277 -6.50 8.24 27.65
N GLN A 278 -6.72 9.08 28.66
CA GLN A 278 -7.55 10.28 28.53
C GLN A 278 -6.94 11.28 27.54
N ASN A 279 -5.63 11.52 27.61
CA ASN A 279 -4.94 12.43 26.70
C ASN A 279 -4.98 11.92 25.25
N ALA A 280 -4.69 10.63 25.05
CA ALA A 280 -4.72 10.01 23.73
C ALA A 280 -6.13 10.02 23.15
N TYR A 281 -7.15 9.68 23.94
CA TYR A 281 -8.55 9.75 23.51
C TYR A 281 -8.94 11.17 23.07
N ASN A 282 -8.66 12.18 23.89
CA ASN A 282 -8.99 13.58 23.56
C ASN A 282 -8.30 14.04 22.27
N THR A 283 -7.04 13.66 22.10
CA THR A 283 -6.25 13.99 20.90
C THR A 283 -6.81 13.31 19.66
N LEU A 284 -7.04 12.00 19.72
CA LEU A 284 -7.54 11.21 18.59
C LEU A 284 -8.99 11.54 18.24
N GLN A 285 -9.84 11.89 19.22
CA GLN A 285 -11.21 12.35 18.98
C GLN A 285 -11.24 13.67 18.19
N ARG A 286 -10.25 14.56 18.39
CA ARG A 286 -10.13 15.80 17.61
C ARG A 286 -9.72 15.53 16.16
N ILE A 287 -8.89 14.51 15.93
CA ILE A 287 -8.37 14.15 14.60
C ILE A 287 -9.40 13.31 13.83
N TYR A 288 -10.06 12.37 14.51
CA TYR A 288 -10.98 11.38 13.93
C TYR A 288 -12.37 11.44 14.57
N PRO A 289 -13.10 12.58 14.46
CA PRO A 289 -14.35 12.79 15.20
C PRO A 289 -15.46 11.81 14.86
N THR A 290 -15.41 11.18 13.67
CA THR A 290 -16.40 10.20 13.20
C THR A 290 -16.06 8.74 13.55
N ARG A 291 -14.89 8.50 14.18
CA ARG A 291 -14.39 7.15 14.50
C ARG A 291 -14.70 6.73 15.95
N THR A 292 -15.74 7.30 16.56
CA THR A 292 -16.09 7.12 17.99
C THR A 292 -16.09 5.65 18.42
N ARG A 293 -16.68 4.74 17.65
CA ARG A 293 -16.74 3.30 17.98
C ARG A 293 -15.35 2.68 18.16
N GLU A 294 -14.38 3.09 17.34
CA GLU A 294 -13.00 2.61 17.46
C GLU A 294 -12.31 3.25 18.68
N LEU A 295 -12.51 4.56 18.87
CA LEU A 295 -11.89 5.33 19.96
C LEU A 295 -12.39 4.94 21.36
N GLU A 296 -13.65 4.53 21.50
CA GLU A 296 -14.20 4.08 22.79
C GLU A 296 -13.46 2.85 23.35
N LYS A 297 -12.76 2.08 22.52
CA LYS A 297 -11.90 0.97 22.98
C LYS A 297 -10.78 1.44 23.90
N ILE A 298 -10.32 2.69 23.79
CA ILE A 298 -9.29 3.26 24.67
C ILE A 298 -9.79 3.32 26.13
N LYS A 299 -11.09 3.59 26.32
CA LYS A 299 -11.71 3.72 27.64
C LYS A 299 -12.04 2.38 28.28
N GLN A 300 -12.12 1.31 27.49
CA GLN A 300 -12.36 -0.03 28.00
C GLN A 300 -11.10 -0.52 28.74
N SER A 301 -11.28 -1.05 29.94
CA SER A 301 -10.23 -1.81 30.61
C SER A 301 -10.26 -3.22 30.06
N ASN A 302 -9.13 -3.72 29.56
CA ASN A 302 -8.94 -5.15 29.36
C ASN A 302 -8.81 -5.86 30.71
#